data_AF-A0A353H3Y8-F1
#
_entry.id   AF-A0A353H3Y8-F1
#
_cell.length_a   1.000
_cell.length_b   1.000
_cell.length_c   1.000
_cell.angle_alpha   90.00
_cell.angle_beta   90.00
_cell.angle_gamma   90.00
#
_symmetry.space_group_name_H-M   'P 1'
#
loop_
_entity.id
_entity.type
_entity.pdbx_description
1 polymer ?
#
loop_
_entity_poly.entity_id
_entity_poly.type
_entity_poly.pdbx_seq_one_letter_code
_entity_poly.pdbx_strand_id
1 'polypeptide(L)'
;MQPTLNETAAKNNSVCPFLGVSDDPGTALSYPSVSNYCHHAMPIEPVRRTHQANFCLGGTYEKCRVFKTEGKQPLPPEIRESGYRTSRRIPRFLLLSSLVVILVFAFFIIDSRGSNLLNSHQNEEDLNFQALQTITQIAQSTQTGIARTSAPSSTPEPSPTPTELPATPSPTSFPPHQLEIPFGFNPRFVIHKVLAGESYMRFMQDYNTTREAIVAVNYGSDSFLWEDSILIIPMDVTDATGLPSFTAYQVNEPDITVEKLAIDQGADLSLLVRYNDLPAGYLFSVGEWVLIPH
;
A
#
# COMPACT_ATOMS: atom_id res chain seq x y z
N MET A 1 45.67 24.42 -16.80
CA MET A 1 44.70 25.51 -16.51
C MET A 1 43.32 24.98 -16.85
N GLN A 2 42.59 24.52 -15.84
CA GLN A 2 41.23 23.99 -15.98
C GLN A 2 40.23 25.13 -15.81
N PRO A 3 39.15 25.18 -16.61
CA PRO A 3 38.14 26.22 -16.50
C PRO A 3 37.29 26.01 -15.24
N THR A 4 37.05 27.10 -14.52
CA THR A 4 36.30 27.19 -13.27
C THR A 4 34.81 26.94 -13.52
N LEU A 5 34.27 25.91 -12.86
CA LEU A 5 32.84 25.58 -12.76
C LEU A 5 32.08 26.66 -11.99
N ASN A 6 31.72 27.79 -12.62
CA ASN A 6 30.98 28.83 -11.91
C ASN A 6 29.91 29.60 -12.72
N GLU A 7 29.42 29.08 -13.85
CA GLU A 7 28.55 29.90 -14.71
C GLU A 7 27.31 29.23 -15.33
N THR A 8 26.80 28.13 -14.76
CA THR A 8 25.53 27.53 -15.23
C THR A 8 24.60 27.00 -14.13
N ALA A 9 24.63 27.58 -12.94
CA ALA A 9 23.67 27.25 -11.87
C ALA A 9 23.05 28.48 -11.22
N ALA A 10 22.59 29.44 -12.03
CA ALA A 10 21.53 30.35 -11.60
C ALA A 10 20.19 29.59 -11.66
N LYS A 11 20.00 28.62 -10.75
CA LYS A 11 18.83 27.73 -10.68
C LYS A 11 18.17 27.95 -9.31
N ASN A 12 17.07 28.70 -9.30
CA ASN A 12 16.10 28.89 -8.21
C ASN A 12 16.67 28.83 -6.78
N ASN A 13 17.03 30.00 -6.25
CA ASN A 13 17.60 30.24 -4.92
C ASN A 13 16.71 29.83 -3.71
N SER A 14 15.68 29.00 -3.91
CA SER A 14 14.75 28.54 -2.87
C SER A 14 15.00 27.10 -2.40
N VAL A 15 15.84 26.32 -3.09
CA VAL A 15 16.13 24.93 -2.71
C VAL A 15 17.52 24.83 -2.11
N CYS A 16 17.63 24.06 -1.02
CA CYS A 16 18.90 23.80 -0.34
C CYS A 16 19.89 23.16 -1.32
N PRO A 17 21.10 23.72 -1.48
CA PRO A 17 22.09 23.21 -2.43
C PRO A 17 22.67 21.84 -2.04
N PHE A 18 22.41 21.38 -0.82
CA PHE A 18 22.84 20.07 -0.32
C PHE A 18 21.72 19.04 -0.30
N LEU A 19 20.52 19.39 -0.79
CA LEU A 19 19.43 18.44 -0.97
C LEU A 19 19.59 17.79 -2.34
N GLY A 20 19.59 16.46 -2.38
CA GLY A 20 19.64 15.71 -3.63
C GLY A 20 19.21 14.26 -3.44
N VAL A 21 19.06 13.50 -4.51
CA VAL A 21 18.78 12.05 -4.45
C VAL A 21 20.03 11.27 -4.05
N SER A 22 19.89 9.99 -3.68
CA SER A 22 20.99 9.17 -3.11
C SER A 22 22.27 9.18 -3.96
N ASP A 23 22.11 9.07 -5.28
CA ASP A 23 23.22 8.88 -6.22
C ASP A 23 23.57 10.15 -7.00
N ASP A 24 22.79 11.21 -6.85
CA ASP A 24 23.00 12.49 -7.53
C ASP A 24 22.75 13.67 -6.58
N PRO A 25 23.82 14.32 -6.07
CA PRO A 25 23.71 15.48 -5.17
C PRO A 25 23.16 16.74 -5.86
N GLY A 26 23.20 16.82 -7.20
CA GLY A 26 22.74 17.98 -7.95
C GLY A 26 21.24 17.95 -8.27
N THR A 27 20.57 16.81 -8.03
CA THR A 27 19.17 16.60 -8.36
C THR A 27 18.35 16.37 -7.10
N ALA A 28 17.55 17.36 -6.71
CA ALA A 28 16.53 17.21 -5.67
C ALA A 28 15.16 16.94 -6.29
N LEU A 29 14.33 16.14 -5.61
CA LEU A 29 12.90 16.10 -5.89
C LEU A 29 12.27 17.41 -5.43
N SER A 30 11.39 17.98 -6.25
CA SER A 30 10.71 19.26 -5.98
C SER A 30 9.69 19.20 -4.84
N TYR A 31 9.38 18.01 -4.32
CA TYR A 31 8.43 17.76 -3.25
C TYR A 31 9.08 16.98 -2.09
N PRO A 32 8.56 17.10 -0.85
CA PRO A 32 9.07 16.34 0.29
C PRO A 32 8.98 14.82 0.08
N SER A 33 10.11 14.12 0.15
CA SER A 33 10.20 12.68 -0.13
C SER A 33 11.33 12.01 0.63
N VAL A 34 11.19 10.74 1.00
CA VAL A 34 12.30 9.98 1.63
C VAL A 34 13.48 9.77 0.67
N SER A 35 13.27 9.98 -0.64
CA SER A 35 14.32 9.95 -1.65
C SER A 35 15.17 11.22 -1.72
N ASN A 36 14.85 12.25 -0.93
CA ASN A 36 15.68 13.44 -0.77
C ASN A 36 16.63 13.27 0.42
N TYR A 37 17.93 13.25 0.12
CA TYR A 37 19.04 13.06 1.05
C TYR A 37 19.77 14.38 1.31
N CYS A 38 20.32 14.50 2.52
CA CYS A 38 21.25 15.58 2.84
C CYS A 38 22.68 15.15 2.51
N HIS A 39 23.23 15.73 1.45
CA HIS A 39 24.63 15.52 1.03
C HIS A 39 25.65 16.27 1.89
N HIS A 40 25.16 17.17 2.76
CA HIS A 40 25.96 17.80 3.82
C HIS A 40 26.10 16.92 5.06
N ALA A 41 25.27 15.90 5.22
CA ALA A 41 25.36 14.96 6.33
C ALA A 41 26.37 13.84 6.05
N MET A 42 26.93 13.25 7.11
CA MET A 42 27.76 12.05 7.03
C MET A 42 27.39 11.04 8.13
N PRO A 43 26.89 9.84 7.78
CA PRO A 43 26.62 9.37 6.42
C PRO A 43 25.52 10.18 5.70
N ILE A 44 25.48 10.08 4.37
CA ILE A 44 24.39 10.66 3.57
C ILE A 44 23.09 9.95 3.99
N GLU A 45 22.13 10.72 4.47
CA GLU A 45 20.88 10.20 5.04
C GLU A 45 19.66 10.97 4.52
N PRO A 46 18.50 10.31 4.42
CA PRO A 46 17.27 10.95 4.00
C PRO A 46 16.80 11.94 5.07
N VAL A 47 16.42 13.12 4.60
CA VAL A 47 15.91 14.18 5.47
C VAL A 47 14.44 13.91 5.76
N ARG A 48 13.98 14.23 6.96
CA ARG A 48 12.57 14.09 7.33
C ARG A 48 11.69 14.98 6.44
N ARG A 49 10.59 14.44 5.90
CA ARG A 49 9.70 15.18 4.97
C ARG A 49 9.20 16.53 5.50
N THR A 50 8.82 16.59 6.78
CA THR A 50 8.41 17.86 7.42
C THR A 50 9.54 18.88 7.47
N HIS A 51 10.79 18.44 7.65
CA HIS A 51 11.96 19.32 7.59
C HIS A 51 12.25 19.77 6.15
N GLN A 52 12.07 18.89 5.16
CA GLN A 52 12.23 19.25 3.75
C GLN A 52 11.24 20.32 3.32
N ALA A 53 9.95 20.14 3.62
CA ALA A 53 8.90 21.11 3.27
C ALA A 53 9.20 22.50 3.83
N ASN A 54 9.58 22.56 5.11
CA ASN A 54 9.76 23.81 5.82
C ASN A 54 11.09 24.52 5.47
N PHE A 55 12.18 23.75 5.30
CA PHE A 55 13.52 24.31 5.15
C PHE A 55 14.16 24.02 3.80
N CYS A 56 14.27 22.74 3.43
CA CYS A 56 15.10 22.36 2.28
C CYS A 56 14.49 22.73 0.93
N LEU A 57 13.16 22.67 0.79
CA LEU A 57 12.41 23.01 -0.43
C LEU A 57 11.69 24.37 -0.30
N GLY A 58 11.38 24.78 0.93
CA GLY A 58 10.60 25.97 1.23
C GLY A 58 11.37 27.30 1.24
N GLY A 59 12.58 27.39 0.67
CA GLY A 59 13.31 28.66 0.59
C GLY A 59 13.93 29.16 1.89
N THR A 60 13.93 28.36 2.96
CA THR A 60 14.47 28.78 4.26
C THR A 60 15.62 27.90 4.76
N TYR A 61 16.31 27.21 3.85
CA TYR A 61 17.42 26.30 4.17
C TYR A 61 18.57 26.98 4.92
N GLU A 62 18.75 28.29 4.74
CA GLU A 62 19.71 29.09 5.51
C GLU A 62 19.46 29.04 7.02
N LYS A 63 18.23 28.75 7.45
CA LYS A 63 17.86 28.57 8.86
C LYS A 63 18.09 27.14 9.37
N CYS A 64 18.41 26.18 8.50
CA CYS A 64 18.70 24.81 8.89
C CYS A 64 20.03 24.74 9.66
N ARG A 65 20.03 24.14 10.86
CA ARG A 65 21.26 23.96 11.66
C ARG A 65 22.35 23.17 10.92
N VAL A 66 21.95 22.18 10.12
CA VAL A 66 22.90 21.34 9.36
C VAL A 66 23.52 22.12 8.23
N PHE A 67 22.77 23.03 7.60
CA PHE A 67 23.32 23.94 6.58
C PHE A 67 24.38 24.86 7.17
N LYS A 68 24.17 25.38 8.39
CA LYS A 68 25.08 26.31 9.07
C LYS A 68 26.33 25.67 9.68
N THR A 69 26.36 24.35 9.80
CA THR A 69 27.47 23.67 10.49
C THR A 69 28.71 23.66 9.59
N GLU A 70 29.87 23.93 10.17
CA GLU A 70 31.13 23.80 9.44
C GLU A 70 31.50 22.31 9.32
N GLY A 71 31.50 21.82 8.08
CA GLY A 71 31.86 20.44 7.76
C GLY A 71 30.73 19.43 7.91
N LYS A 72 31.01 18.19 7.50
CA LYS A 72 30.00 17.11 7.48
C LYS A 72 29.83 16.50 8.86
N GLN A 73 28.58 16.43 9.32
CA GLN A 73 28.19 15.85 10.62
C GLN A 73 27.02 14.87 10.40
N PRO A 74 26.78 13.93 11.33
CA PRO A 74 25.59 13.08 11.27
C PRO A 74 24.31 13.91 11.26
N LEU A 75 23.31 13.43 10.52
CA LEU A 75 22.03 14.11 10.49
C LEU A 75 21.39 13.99 11.89
N PRO A 76 20.92 15.09 12.51
CA PRO A 76 20.31 15.01 13.83
C PRO A 76 19.02 14.17 13.85
N PRO A 77 18.73 13.42 14.93
CA PRO A 77 17.61 12.48 14.98
C PRO A 77 16.25 13.08 14.63
N GLU A 78 16.01 14.35 15.01
CA GLU A 78 14.71 15.01 14.83
C GLU A 78 14.39 15.29 13.36
N ILE A 79 15.43 15.42 12.53
CA ILE A 79 15.34 15.74 11.10
C ILE A 79 15.73 14.55 10.21
N ARG A 80 16.00 13.37 10.79
CA ARG A 80 16.15 12.11 10.06
C ARG A 80 14.77 11.53 9.78
N GLU A 81 14.58 10.95 8.60
CA GLU A 81 13.35 10.22 8.29
C GLU A 81 13.23 8.98 9.20
N SER A 82 12.09 8.86 9.90
CA SER A 82 11.80 7.72 10.78
C SER A 82 11.55 6.45 9.96
N GLY A 83 12.12 5.33 10.39
CA GLY A 83 11.89 4.04 9.72
C GLY A 83 12.83 3.76 8.54
N TYR A 84 13.70 4.71 8.17
CA TYR A 84 14.78 4.42 7.23
C TYR A 84 15.82 3.53 7.89
N ARG A 85 15.70 2.21 7.67
CA ARG A 85 16.77 1.26 7.94
C ARG A 85 17.85 1.52 6.91
N THR A 86 18.94 2.18 7.30
CA THR A 86 20.17 2.11 6.52
C THR A 86 20.44 0.63 6.30
N SER A 87 20.35 0.19 5.03
CA SER A 87 20.74 -1.17 4.67
C SER A 87 22.17 -1.33 5.19
N ARG A 88 22.32 -2.06 6.31
CA ARG A 88 23.63 -2.47 6.80
C ARG A 88 24.19 -3.30 5.68
N ARG A 89 25.05 -2.70 4.85
CA ARG A 89 25.82 -3.41 3.83
C ARG A 89 26.52 -4.54 4.58
N ILE A 90 26.04 -5.76 4.39
CA ILE A 90 26.68 -6.95 4.96
C ILE A 90 28.10 -6.91 4.44
N PRO A 91 29.12 -6.81 5.31
CA PRO A 91 30.47 -6.61 4.86
C PRO A 91 30.88 -7.83 4.01
N ARG A 92 31.50 -7.57 2.85
CA ARG A 92 31.79 -8.58 1.80
C ARG A 92 32.52 -9.83 2.31
N PHE A 93 33.23 -9.73 3.45
CA PHE A 93 33.88 -10.87 4.10
C PHE A 93 32.90 -11.93 4.62
N LEU A 94 31.68 -11.57 5.01
CA LEU A 94 30.67 -12.54 5.45
C LEU A 94 30.11 -13.37 4.29
N LEU A 95 29.98 -12.78 3.10
CA LEU A 95 29.57 -13.49 1.88
C LEU A 95 30.69 -14.43 1.38
N LEU A 96 31.95 -14.01 1.45
CA LEU A 96 33.09 -14.87 1.11
C LEU A 96 33.24 -16.04 2.10
N SER A 97 33.04 -15.79 3.39
CA SER A 97 33.06 -16.84 4.42
C SER A 97 31.99 -17.91 4.19
N SER A 98 30.75 -17.51 3.85
CA SER A 98 29.68 -18.49 3.59
C SER A 98 29.97 -19.32 2.34
N LEU A 99 30.54 -18.73 1.29
CA LEU A 99 30.93 -19.46 0.07
C LEU A 99 31.96 -20.57 0.40
N VAL A 100 32.97 -20.26 1.22
CA VAL A 100 33.99 -21.24 1.63
C VAL A 100 33.38 -22.37 2.45
N VAL A 101 32.49 -22.06 3.39
CA VAL A 101 31.80 -23.09 4.20
C VAL A 101 30.94 -24.01 3.32
N ILE A 102 30.22 -23.46 2.33
CA ILE A 102 29.41 -24.25 1.40
C ILE A 102 30.29 -25.18 0.56
N LEU A 103 31.44 -24.70 0.07
CA LEU A 103 32.36 -25.53 -0.71
C LEU A 103 32.97 -26.67 0.13
N VAL A 104 33.32 -26.42 1.38
CA VAL A 104 33.79 -27.46 2.31
C VAL A 104 32.69 -28.48 2.57
N PHE A 105 31.45 -28.04 2.80
CA PHE A 105 30.33 -28.94 3.05
C PHE A 105 29.98 -29.78 1.81
N ALA A 106 30.04 -29.19 0.61
CA ALA A 106 29.85 -29.90 -0.65
C ALA A 106 30.93 -30.98 -0.86
N PHE A 107 32.19 -30.68 -0.50
CA PHE A 107 33.28 -31.66 -0.55
C PHE A 107 33.00 -32.86 0.38
N PHE A 108 32.56 -32.63 1.62
CA PHE A 108 32.17 -33.71 2.54
C PHE A 108 30.96 -34.53 2.05
N ILE A 109 29.99 -33.90 1.36
CA ILE A 109 28.84 -34.61 0.77
C ILE A 109 29.29 -35.51 -0.40
N ILE A 110 30.22 -35.04 -1.25
CA ILE A 110 30.72 -35.82 -2.38
C ILE A 110 31.57 -36.99 -1.90
N ASP A 111 32.43 -36.77 -0.90
CA ASP A 111 33.26 -37.81 -0.30
C ASP A 111 32.42 -38.89 0.41
N SER A 112 31.34 -38.48 1.09
CA SER A 112 30.40 -39.42 1.72
C SER A 112 29.49 -40.17 0.74
N ARG A 113 29.37 -39.71 -0.53
CA ARG A 113 28.63 -40.42 -1.60
C ARG A 113 29.53 -41.19 -2.57
N GLY A 114 30.86 -40.96 -2.55
CA GLY A 114 31.83 -41.62 -3.43
C GLY A 114 32.08 -43.11 -3.13
N SER A 115 31.65 -43.61 -1.97
CA SER A 115 31.86 -45.01 -1.55
C SER A 115 30.75 -46.00 -1.95
N ASN A 116 29.68 -45.55 -2.64
CA ASN A 116 28.57 -46.42 -3.05
C ASN A 116 28.43 -46.63 -4.57
N LEU A 117 29.37 -46.13 -5.38
CA LEU A 117 29.35 -46.20 -6.86
C LEU A 117 30.01 -47.47 -7.44
N LEU A 118 29.79 -48.64 -6.82
CA LEU A 118 30.21 -49.94 -7.39
C LEU A 118 29.13 -51.03 -7.34
N ASN A 119 27.92 -50.72 -6.85
CA ASN A 119 26.79 -51.64 -6.86
C ASN A 119 25.55 -51.00 -7.50
N SER A 120 25.53 -50.94 -8.82
CA SER A 120 24.28 -50.97 -9.59
C SER A 120 24.58 -51.46 -11.00
N HIS A 121 24.80 -52.76 -11.10
CA HIS A 121 24.73 -53.48 -12.36
C HIS A 121 23.27 -53.91 -12.56
N GLN A 122 22.74 -53.56 -13.74
CA GLN A 122 21.66 -54.23 -14.47
C GLN A 122 20.23 -54.09 -13.91
N ASN A 123 19.38 -53.39 -14.66
CA ASN A 123 18.44 -54.03 -15.59
C ASN A 123 17.86 -52.98 -16.56
N GLU A 124 18.12 -53.19 -17.85
CA GLU A 124 17.35 -52.66 -18.99
C GLU A 124 16.10 -53.54 -19.24
N GLU A 125 15.24 -53.08 -20.16
CA GLU A 125 13.97 -53.65 -20.66
C GLU A 125 12.75 -53.39 -19.76
N ASP A 126 11.65 -52.78 -20.20
CA ASP A 126 11.01 -52.85 -21.52
C ASP A 126 10.26 -51.55 -21.89
N LEU A 127 10.37 -51.17 -23.16
CA LEU A 127 9.35 -50.37 -23.84
C LEU A 127 8.11 -51.25 -24.03
N ASN A 128 6.99 -50.91 -23.40
CA ASN A 128 5.69 -51.42 -23.83
C ASN A 128 4.68 -50.29 -24.08
N PHE A 129 4.11 -50.37 -25.28
CA PHE A 129 3.15 -49.47 -25.90
C PHE A 129 1.75 -50.05 -25.64
N GLN A 130 0.89 -49.38 -24.89
CA GLN A 130 -0.56 -49.69 -24.83
C GLN A 130 -1.29 -48.42 -24.35
N ALA A 131 -1.90 -47.68 -25.28
CA ALA A 131 -3.25 -47.88 -25.81
C ALA A 131 -4.27 -46.99 -25.07
N LEU A 132 -4.80 -46.06 -25.86
CA LEU A 132 -5.90 -45.14 -25.55
C LEU A 132 -7.12 -45.91 -25.03
N GLN A 133 -7.63 -45.55 -23.84
CA GLN A 133 -9.00 -45.87 -23.44
C GLN A 133 -9.72 -44.64 -22.88
N THR A 134 -10.53 -44.08 -23.76
CA THR A 134 -11.75 -43.35 -23.42
C THR A 134 -12.71 -44.29 -22.70
N ILE A 135 -13.12 -43.96 -21.47
CA ILE A 135 -14.32 -44.54 -20.87
C ILE A 135 -15.20 -43.41 -20.35
N THR A 136 -16.28 -43.22 -21.09
CA THR A 136 -17.53 -42.61 -20.66
C THR A 136 -18.13 -43.46 -19.53
N GLN A 137 -18.46 -42.85 -18.39
CA GLN A 137 -19.44 -43.41 -17.47
C GLN A 137 -20.53 -42.39 -17.15
N ILE A 138 -21.76 -42.91 -17.26
CA ILE A 138 -23.07 -42.29 -17.18
C ILE A 138 -23.63 -42.56 -15.78
N ALA A 139 -24.26 -41.52 -15.21
CA ALA A 139 -25.37 -41.46 -14.24
C ALA A 139 -25.49 -42.48 -13.09
N GLN A 140 -25.72 -41.96 -11.87
CA GLN A 140 -26.74 -42.54 -10.97
C GLN A 140 -27.31 -41.58 -9.88
N SER A 141 -28.61 -41.33 -9.99
CA SER A 141 -29.70 -41.24 -8.97
C SER A 141 -29.44 -40.54 -7.62
N THR A 142 -30.09 -39.40 -7.32
CA THR A 142 -31.46 -39.22 -6.76
C THR A 142 -31.68 -39.87 -5.39
N GLN A 143 -31.90 -39.05 -4.35
CA GLN A 143 -33.09 -39.17 -3.48
C GLN A 143 -33.40 -37.89 -2.69
N THR A 144 -34.66 -37.47 -2.87
CA THR A 144 -35.41 -36.47 -2.12
C THR A 144 -35.81 -37.03 -0.76
N GLY A 145 -35.59 -36.26 0.31
CA GLY A 145 -36.15 -36.53 1.64
C GLY A 145 -36.91 -35.30 2.14
N ILE A 146 -38.22 -35.28 1.95
CA ILE A 146 -39.15 -34.37 2.64
C ILE A 146 -39.69 -35.12 3.85
N ALA A 147 -39.55 -34.55 5.05
CA ALA A 147 -40.40 -34.88 6.19
C ALA A 147 -40.66 -33.62 7.01
N ARG A 148 -41.93 -33.18 7.03
CA ARG A 148 -42.47 -32.29 8.08
C ARG A 148 -42.82 -33.16 9.29
N THR A 149 -42.73 -32.63 10.51
CA THR A 149 -43.76 -32.77 11.56
C THR A 149 -43.43 -31.82 12.72
N SER A 150 -44.44 -31.06 13.14
CA SER A 150 -44.50 -30.12 14.26
C SER A 150 -44.83 -30.80 15.58
N ALA A 151 -44.29 -30.31 16.70
CA ALA A 151 -44.87 -30.48 18.04
C ALA A 151 -44.52 -29.27 18.93
N PRO A 152 -45.45 -28.77 19.78
CA PRO A 152 -45.24 -27.58 20.63
C PRO A 152 -44.88 -27.93 22.09
N SER A 153 -44.57 -26.87 22.85
CA SER A 153 -44.51 -26.79 24.33
C SER A 153 -43.17 -27.24 24.95
N SER A 154 -42.51 -26.50 25.85
CA SER A 154 -43.04 -25.70 26.96
C SER A 154 -42.26 -24.41 27.23
N THR A 155 -43.01 -23.37 27.56
CA THR A 155 -42.63 -22.08 28.13
C THR A 155 -41.85 -22.22 29.45
N PRO A 156 -40.63 -21.66 29.57
CA PRO A 156 -40.08 -21.26 30.85
C PRO A 156 -40.55 -19.84 31.23
N GLU A 157 -40.95 -19.74 32.49
CA GLU A 157 -41.44 -18.58 33.24
C GLU A 157 -40.44 -17.40 33.24
N PRO A 158 -40.88 -16.14 33.06
CA PRO A 158 -39.97 -15.00 33.11
C PRO A 158 -39.58 -14.65 34.56
N SER A 159 -38.30 -14.81 34.88
CA SER A 159 -37.67 -14.21 36.05
C SER A 159 -37.60 -12.68 35.88
N PRO A 160 -37.84 -11.86 36.92
CA PRO A 160 -37.68 -10.42 36.83
C PRO A 160 -36.19 -10.07 36.66
N THR A 161 -35.80 -9.78 35.42
CA THR A 161 -34.52 -9.15 35.10
C THR A 161 -34.54 -7.72 35.64
N PRO A 162 -33.52 -7.25 36.37
CA PRO A 162 -33.42 -5.85 36.73
C PRO A 162 -33.42 -5.00 35.46
N THR A 163 -34.40 -4.10 35.34
CA THR A 163 -34.51 -3.11 34.29
C THR A 163 -33.28 -2.19 34.34
N GLU A 164 -32.24 -2.52 33.59
CA GLU A 164 -31.29 -1.51 33.12
C GLU A 164 -32.12 -0.52 32.28
N LEU A 165 -32.34 0.69 32.80
CA LEU A 165 -31.51 1.74 32.23
C LEU A 165 -31.37 1.75 30.70
N PRO A 166 -32.34 2.10 29.82
CA PRO A 166 -32.00 2.26 28.42
C PRO A 166 -30.90 3.31 28.33
N ALA A 167 -29.68 2.87 28.07
CA ALA A 167 -28.60 3.77 27.73
C ALA A 167 -29.05 4.43 26.44
N THR A 168 -29.50 5.68 26.53
CA THR A 168 -29.76 6.51 25.37
C THR A 168 -28.49 6.45 24.53
N PRO A 169 -28.50 5.84 23.32
CA PRO A 169 -27.32 5.85 22.48
C PRO A 169 -27.07 7.32 22.14
N SER A 170 -26.03 7.89 22.73
CA SER A 170 -25.51 9.17 22.26
C SER A 170 -25.12 8.92 20.80
N PRO A 171 -25.75 9.60 19.81
CA PRO A 171 -25.40 9.37 18.42
C PRO A 171 -23.92 9.70 18.28
N THR A 172 -23.11 8.67 18.05
CA THR A 172 -21.71 8.86 17.74
C THR A 172 -21.71 9.47 16.35
N SER A 173 -21.48 10.78 16.29
CA SER A 173 -21.41 11.51 15.03
C SER A 173 -20.33 10.85 14.17
N PHE A 174 -20.75 10.20 13.08
CA PHE A 174 -19.84 9.61 12.12
C PHE A 174 -19.22 10.77 11.33
N PRO A 175 -17.88 10.94 11.34
CA PRO A 175 -17.26 12.10 10.72
C PRO A 175 -17.37 12.02 9.19
N PRO A 176 -17.68 13.13 8.50
CA PRO A 176 -17.78 13.13 7.05
C PRO A 176 -16.41 12.89 6.43
N HIS A 177 -16.36 12.07 5.38
CA HIS A 177 -15.13 11.85 4.63
C HIS A 177 -14.68 13.11 3.87
N GLN A 178 -13.39 13.39 3.92
CA GLN A 178 -12.77 14.54 3.29
C GLN A 178 -11.54 14.10 2.47
N LEU A 179 -11.10 14.98 1.58
CA LEU A 179 -9.83 14.78 0.87
C LEU A 179 -8.68 14.57 1.85
N GLU A 180 -7.71 13.75 1.46
CA GLU A 180 -6.49 13.44 2.22
C GLU A 180 -6.70 12.68 3.55
N ILE A 181 -7.94 12.43 3.96
CA ILE A 181 -8.27 11.69 5.18
C ILE A 181 -8.57 10.23 4.81
N PRO A 182 -7.80 9.25 5.34
CA PRO A 182 -8.10 7.85 5.12
C PRO A 182 -9.42 7.42 5.77
N PHE A 183 -10.19 6.61 5.05
CA PHE A 183 -11.43 5.98 5.55
C PHE A 183 -11.57 4.55 5.00
N GLY A 184 -12.61 3.84 5.44
CA GLY A 184 -12.79 2.42 5.17
C GLY A 184 -12.04 1.54 6.17
N PHE A 185 -12.35 0.24 6.15
CA PHE A 185 -11.76 -0.72 7.07
C PHE A 185 -10.79 -1.67 6.39
N ASN A 186 -11.20 -2.35 5.31
CA ASN A 186 -10.38 -3.33 4.60
C ASN A 186 -10.80 -3.50 3.13
N PRO A 187 -10.06 -2.92 2.17
CA PRO A 187 -8.94 -1.99 2.38
C PRO A 187 -9.43 -0.59 2.81
N ARG A 188 -8.49 0.25 3.24
CA ARG A 188 -8.73 1.68 3.43
C ARG A 188 -8.38 2.46 2.17
N PHE A 189 -8.98 3.62 2.00
CA PHE A 189 -8.75 4.49 0.85
C PHE A 189 -8.48 5.91 1.29
N VAL A 190 -7.77 6.65 0.45
CA VAL A 190 -7.65 8.10 0.49
C VAL A 190 -8.16 8.66 -0.83
N ILE A 191 -9.00 9.69 -0.77
CA ILE A 191 -9.35 10.48 -1.95
C ILE A 191 -8.39 11.67 -1.97
N HIS A 192 -7.56 11.73 -3.00
CA HIS A 192 -6.48 12.66 -3.13
C HIS A 192 -6.71 13.59 -4.32
N LYS A 193 -6.43 14.88 -4.17
CA LYS A 193 -6.45 15.82 -5.30
C LYS A 193 -5.03 16.03 -5.81
N VAL A 194 -4.75 15.51 -7.01
CA VAL A 194 -3.41 15.53 -7.61
C VAL A 194 -2.92 16.96 -7.80
N LEU A 195 -1.74 17.25 -7.28
CA LEU A 195 -1.05 18.53 -7.42
C LEU A 195 -0.05 18.50 -8.57
N ALA A 196 0.33 19.70 -9.05
CA ALA A 196 1.35 19.86 -10.07
C ALA A 196 2.66 19.16 -9.70
N GLY A 197 3.14 18.29 -10.59
CA GLY A 197 4.42 17.60 -10.44
C GLY A 197 4.39 16.34 -9.56
N GLU A 198 3.23 15.90 -9.11
CA GLU A 198 3.09 14.61 -8.43
C GLU A 198 3.17 13.42 -9.40
N SER A 199 3.52 12.25 -8.86
CA SER A 199 3.69 11.03 -9.64
C SER A 199 3.22 9.82 -8.85
N TYR A 200 2.85 8.74 -9.55
CA TYR A 200 2.46 7.48 -8.92
C TYR A 200 3.51 6.95 -7.93
N MET A 201 4.80 7.16 -8.23
CA MET A 201 5.90 6.75 -7.36
C MET A 201 5.78 7.34 -5.95
N ARG A 202 5.25 8.57 -5.82
CA ARG A 202 5.01 9.19 -4.52
C ARG A 202 3.90 8.46 -3.75
N PHE A 203 2.77 8.22 -4.39
CA PHE A 203 1.62 7.56 -3.78
C PHE A 203 1.93 6.11 -3.40
N MET A 204 2.62 5.39 -4.26
CA MET A 204 3.07 4.02 -4.00
C MET A 204 3.91 3.92 -2.71
N GLN A 205 4.80 4.88 -2.50
CA GLN A 205 5.66 4.92 -1.32
C GLN A 205 4.93 5.36 -0.05
N ASP A 206 4.04 6.35 -0.15
CA ASP A 206 3.34 6.91 1.01
C ASP A 206 2.23 5.99 1.53
N TYR A 207 1.52 5.36 0.61
CA TYR A 207 0.35 4.54 0.91
C TYR A 207 0.63 3.04 0.78
N ASN A 208 1.88 2.65 0.52
CA ASN A 208 2.30 1.26 0.36
C ASN A 208 1.42 0.51 -0.65
N THR A 209 1.35 1.07 -1.87
CA THR A 209 0.52 0.56 -2.97
C THR A 209 1.33 0.47 -4.27
N THR A 210 0.70 -0.01 -5.35
CA THR A 210 1.28 -0.09 -6.68
C THR A 210 0.53 0.81 -7.65
N ARG A 211 1.17 1.21 -8.75
CA ARG A 211 0.50 1.95 -9.82
C ARG A 211 -0.69 1.15 -10.34
N GLU A 212 -0.50 -0.15 -10.51
CA GLU A 212 -1.52 -1.08 -11.01
C GLU A 212 -2.72 -1.14 -10.07
N ALA A 213 -2.50 -1.19 -8.75
CA ALA A 213 -3.58 -1.14 -7.78
C ALA A 213 -4.33 0.21 -7.79
N ILE A 214 -3.61 1.34 -7.87
CA ILE A 214 -4.24 2.66 -7.99
C ILE A 214 -5.08 2.73 -9.28
N VAL A 215 -4.50 2.41 -10.44
CA VAL A 215 -5.22 2.48 -11.72
C VAL A 215 -6.43 1.54 -11.72
N ALA A 216 -6.31 0.33 -11.16
CA ALA A 216 -7.41 -0.64 -11.10
C ALA A 216 -8.63 -0.15 -10.31
N VAL A 217 -8.41 0.59 -9.21
CA VAL A 217 -9.52 1.08 -8.37
C VAL A 217 -10.09 2.42 -8.87
N ASN A 218 -9.46 3.10 -9.83
CA ASN A 218 -9.98 4.35 -10.40
C ASN A 218 -10.72 4.07 -11.71
N TYR A 219 -12.05 4.13 -11.67
CA TYR A 219 -12.90 3.89 -12.83
C TYR A 219 -12.56 4.84 -13.98
N GLY A 220 -12.33 4.27 -15.17
CA GLY A 220 -12.04 5.04 -16.39
C GLY A 220 -10.68 5.74 -16.41
N SER A 221 -9.75 5.42 -15.49
CA SER A 221 -8.41 6.00 -15.49
C SER A 221 -7.61 5.59 -16.73
N ASP A 222 -7.01 6.56 -17.41
CA ASP A 222 -6.13 6.38 -18.58
C ASP A 222 -4.66 6.14 -18.19
N SER A 223 -4.40 5.82 -16.92
CA SER A 223 -3.07 5.61 -16.33
C SER A 223 -2.13 6.82 -16.30
N PHE A 224 -2.59 8.01 -16.70
CA PHE A 224 -1.87 9.27 -16.54
C PHE A 224 -2.34 9.99 -15.26
N LEU A 225 -1.51 10.90 -14.73
CA LEU A 225 -1.89 11.77 -13.62
C LEU A 225 -2.03 13.18 -14.16
N TRP A 226 -3.25 13.70 -14.10
CA TRP A 226 -3.58 15.06 -14.49
C TRP A 226 -3.59 15.96 -13.25
N GLU A 227 -3.05 17.17 -13.36
CA GLU A 227 -3.18 18.16 -12.30
C GLU A 227 -4.66 18.43 -12.00
N ASP A 228 -4.98 18.65 -10.73
CA ASP A 228 -6.33 18.83 -10.17
C ASP A 228 -7.28 17.63 -10.30
N SER A 229 -6.83 16.50 -10.87
CA SER A 229 -7.64 15.28 -10.91
C SER A 229 -7.84 14.68 -9.52
N ILE A 230 -8.99 14.03 -9.33
CA ILE A 230 -9.29 13.30 -8.09
C ILE A 230 -8.88 11.85 -8.27
N LEU A 231 -8.00 11.39 -7.39
CA LEU A 231 -7.41 10.07 -7.42
C LEU A 231 -7.79 9.30 -6.15
N ILE A 232 -8.26 8.08 -6.31
CA ILE A 232 -8.58 7.16 -5.22
C ILE A 232 -7.36 6.28 -4.99
N ILE A 233 -6.78 6.33 -3.80
CA ILE A 233 -5.54 5.61 -3.50
C ILE A 233 -5.85 4.53 -2.45
N PRO A 234 -5.73 3.24 -2.78
CA PRO A 234 -5.91 2.17 -1.81
C PRO A 234 -4.66 2.06 -0.93
N MET A 235 -4.85 1.97 0.38
CA MET A 235 -3.74 1.87 1.33
C MET A 235 -3.38 0.42 1.62
N ASP A 236 -2.08 0.11 1.63
CA ASP A 236 -1.53 -1.22 1.91
C ASP A 236 -2.05 -2.31 0.94
N VAL A 237 -2.45 -1.91 -0.27
CA VAL A 237 -2.92 -2.80 -1.35
C VAL A 237 -1.92 -2.75 -2.50
N THR A 238 -1.29 -3.88 -2.78
CA THR A 238 -0.37 -4.05 -3.92
C THR A 238 -0.96 -4.88 -5.06
N ASP A 239 -2.01 -5.63 -4.77
CA ASP A 239 -2.83 -6.40 -5.71
C ASP A 239 -4.30 -6.03 -5.48
N ALA A 240 -4.92 -5.40 -6.48
CA ALA A 240 -6.31 -4.96 -6.44
C ALA A 240 -7.30 -6.00 -7.01
N THR A 241 -6.86 -7.23 -7.25
CA THR A 241 -7.72 -8.30 -7.75
C THR A 241 -8.94 -8.49 -6.85
N GLY A 242 -10.13 -8.39 -7.42
CA GLY A 242 -11.41 -8.54 -6.70
C GLY A 242 -11.89 -7.29 -5.97
N LEU A 243 -11.16 -6.17 -6.04
CA LEU A 243 -11.72 -4.86 -5.68
C LEU A 243 -12.54 -4.31 -6.87
N PRO A 244 -13.69 -3.67 -6.60
CA PRO A 244 -14.37 -2.91 -7.64
C PRO A 244 -13.54 -1.67 -8.00
N SER A 245 -13.83 -1.13 -9.18
CA SER A 245 -13.38 0.21 -9.52
C SER A 245 -14.33 1.24 -8.92
N PHE A 246 -13.84 2.44 -8.64
CA PHE A 246 -14.61 3.47 -7.98
C PHE A 246 -14.54 4.80 -8.74
N THR A 247 -15.58 5.61 -8.57
CA THR A 247 -15.53 7.05 -8.81
C THR A 247 -15.57 7.79 -7.47
N ALA A 248 -14.76 8.82 -7.31
CA ALA A 248 -14.85 9.74 -6.18
C ALA A 248 -15.94 10.77 -6.46
N TYR A 249 -16.99 10.77 -5.66
CA TYR A 249 -18.13 11.65 -5.78
C TYR A 249 -18.17 12.63 -4.61
N GLN A 250 -18.33 13.93 -4.88
CA GLN A 250 -18.59 14.92 -3.85
C GLN A 250 -20.10 15.16 -3.75
N VAL A 251 -20.65 15.04 -2.55
CA VAL A 251 -22.06 15.28 -2.26
C VAL A 251 -22.36 16.77 -2.40
N ASN A 252 -23.22 17.14 -3.35
CA ASN A 252 -23.60 18.53 -3.59
C ASN A 252 -25.01 18.88 -3.11
N GLU A 253 -25.81 17.87 -2.76
CA GLU A 253 -27.20 18.01 -2.35
C GLU A 253 -27.32 17.75 -0.84
N PRO A 254 -28.09 18.57 -0.10
CA PRO A 254 -28.34 18.30 1.30
C PRO A 254 -29.30 17.12 1.48
N ASP A 255 -29.27 16.52 2.67
CA ASP A 255 -30.24 15.53 3.13
C ASP A 255 -30.38 14.26 2.25
N ILE A 256 -29.32 13.90 1.50
CA ILE A 256 -29.29 12.66 0.74
C ILE A 256 -28.82 11.50 1.62
N THR A 257 -29.59 10.40 1.63
CA THR A 257 -29.20 9.18 2.36
C THR A 257 -28.32 8.26 1.51
N VAL A 258 -27.61 7.35 2.18
CA VAL A 258 -26.81 6.30 1.54
C VAL A 258 -27.60 5.43 0.56
N GLU A 259 -28.86 5.12 0.86
CA GLU A 259 -29.75 4.36 -0.01
C GLU A 259 -30.14 5.15 -1.26
N LYS A 260 -30.48 6.44 -1.07
CA LYS A 260 -30.86 7.31 -2.17
C LYS A 260 -29.68 7.56 -3.10
N LEU A 261 -28.50 7.84 -2.56
CA LEU A 261 -27.28 8.01 -3.35
C LEU A 261 -26.94 6.74 -4.15
N ALA A 262 -27.07 5.56 -3.55
CA ALA A 262 -26.84 4.29 -4.26
C ALA A 262 -27.77 4.13 -5.48
N ILE A 263 -29.07 4.44 -5.31
CA ILE A 263 -30.04 4.41 -6.41
C ILE A 263 -29.67 5.42 -7.51
N ASP A 264 -29.34 6.66 -7.12
CA ASP A 264 -29.08 7.74 -8.07
C ASP A 264 -27.80 7.52 -8.87
N GLN A 265 -26.79 6.91 -8.25
CA GLN A 265 -25.53 6.56 -8.90
C GLN A 265 -25.57 5.18 -9.58
N GLY A 266 -26.66 4.41 -9.44
CA GLY A 266 -26.76 3.05 -9.95
C GLY A 266 -25.78 2.07 -9.29
N ALA A 267 -25.33 2.35 -8.06
CA ALA A 267 -24.36 1.57 -7.32
C ALA A 267 -25.02 0.51 -6.44
N ASP A 268 -24.32 -0.60 -6.20
CA ASP A 268 -24.75 -1.61 -5.22
C ASP A 268 -24.66 -1.02 -3.79
N LEU A 269 -25.80 -0.97 -3.10
CA LEU A 269 -25.90 -0.41 -1.75
C LEU A 269 -24.96 -1.11 -0.75
N SER A 270 -24.82 -2.43 -0.85
CA SER A 270 -23.98 -3.20 0.08
C SER A 270 -22.50 -2.89 -0.11
N LEU A 271 -22.05 -2.74 -1.35
CA LEU A 271 -20.69 -2.32 -1.65
C LEU A 271 -20.44 -0.86 -1.26
N LEU A 272 -21.38 0.03 -1.55
CA LEU A 272 -21.26 1.45 -1.20
C LEU A 272 -21.13 1.64 0.31
N VAL A 273 -21.99 0.98 1.08
CA VAL A 273 -21.92 0.96 2.55
C VAL A 273 -20.58 0.37 3.04
N ARG A 274 -20.19 -0.78 2.49
CA ARG A 274 -18.97 -1.50 2.92
C ARG A 274 -17.69 -0.70 2.70
N TYR A 275 -17.50 -0.14 1.51
CA TYR A 275 -16.24 0.52 1.15
C TYR A 275 -16.13 1.95 1.70
N ASN A 276 -17.26 2.57 2.04
CA ASN A 276 -17.29 3.87 2.71
C ASN A 276 -17.44 3.75 4.24
N ASP A 277 -17.49 2.54 4.81
CA ASP A 277 -17.67 2.34 6.27
C ASP A 277 -18.91 3.04 6.85
N LEU A 278 -20.00 3.11 6.08
CA LEU A 278 -21.20 3.87 6.46
C LEU A 278 -22.21 3.01 7.22
N PRO A 279 -22.95 3.55 8.20
CA PRO A 279 -24.10 2.87 8.76
C PRO A 279 -25.30 2.89 7.79
N ALA A 280 -26.27 1.99 8.00
CA ALA A 280 -27.55 2.05 7.30
C ALA A 280 -28.29 3.35 7.63
N GLY A 281 -28.95 3.97 6.65
CA GLY A 281 -29.63 5.25 6.79
C GLY A 281 -28.71 6.44 7.01
N TYR A 282 -27.40 6.31 6.74
CA TYR A 282 -26.46 7.42 6.86
C TYR A 282 -26.90 8.61 5.98
N LEU A 283 -26.87 9.80 6.56
CA LEU A 283 -27.24 11.06 5.91
C LEU A 283 -25.97 11.85 5.58
N PHE A 284 -25.71 12.08 4.31
CA PHE A 284 -24.50 12.76 3.88
C PHE A 284 -24.56 14.27 4.14
N SER A 285 -23.40 14.84 4.46
CA SER A 285 -23.21 16.29 4.49
C SER A 285 -22.81 16.82 3.11
N VAL A 286 -23.27 18.03 2.76
CA VAL A 286 -22.77 18.72 1.56
C VAL A 286 -21.26 18.92 1.65
N GLY A 287 -20.55 18.58 0.58
CA GLY A 287 -19.10 18.63 0.46
C GLY A 287 -18.38 17.33 0.86
N GLU A 288 -19.09 16.35 1.42
CA GLU A 288 -18.56 15.04 1.79
C GLU A 288 -18.17 14.23 0.56
N TRP A 289 -17.09 13.47 0.66
CA TRP A 289 -16.60 12.62 -0.42
C TRP A 289 -17.01 11.16 -0.24
N VAL A 290 -17.37 10.49 -1.33
CA VAL A 290 -17.89 9.12 -1.33
C VAL A 290 -17.27 8.33 -2.47
N LEU A 291 -16.89 7.09 -2.21
CA LEU A 291 -16.54 6.11 -3.23
C LEU A 291 -17.79 5.46 -3.80
N ILE A 292 -18.03 5.65 -5.09
CA ILE A 292 -19.12 5.01 -5.83
C ILE A 292 -18.56 3.77 -6.54
N PRO A 293 -18.92 2.54 -6.12
CA PRO A 293 -18.42 1.30 -6.73
C PRO A 293 -19.13 1.00 -8.07
N HIS A 294 -18.36 0.47 -9.03
CA HIS A 294 -18.80 0.00 -10.37
C HIS A 294 -18.42 -1.45 -10.63
#